data_AF-A0A011N861-F1
#
_entry.id   AF-A0A011N861-F1
#
_cell.length_a   1.000
_cell.length_b   1.000
_cell.length_c   1.000
_cell.angle_alpha   90.00
_cell.angle_beta   90.00
_cell.angle_gamma   90.00
#
_symmetry.space_group_name_H-M   'P 1'
#
loop_
_entity.id
_entity.type
_entity.pdbx_description
1 polymer ?
#
loop_
_entity_poly.entity_id
_entity_poly.type
_entity_poly.pdbx_seq_one_letter_code
_entity_poly.pdbx_strand_id
1 'polypeptide(L)'
;MQAVSRPAVNGASSDAAADDERFLTAQELLAGSLLSYDIEVPAKVLRPAGEAAEVAGQVRVRPLKVATLALIARAAREDSSLVPLLMIKESLLEPPLSLEQIRQMHAGLVDFLVAAINRVSGLESGQSAQNSARSAAASVIGEAHLRLAWHFGWTPAQVAELTPGQVAIYLAGIDRLQAEQLPRQSRQ
;
A
#
# COMPACT_ATOMS: atom_id res chain seq x y z
N MET A 1 30.71 30.35 -41.09
CA MET A 1 31.72 29.34 -41.49
C MET A 1 31.45 28.12 -40.65
N GLN A 2 31.15 26.91 -41.10
CA GLN A 2 30.89 26.29 -42.40
C GLN A 2 29.84 25.19 -42.11
N ALA A 3 28.93 24.96 -43.05
CA ALA A 3 28.07 23.79 -43.08
C ALA A 3 28.90 22.55 -43.45
N VAL A 4 28.61 21.40 -42.84
CA VAL A 4 28.92 20.10 -43.46
C VAL A 4 27.73 19.15 -43.23
N SER A 5 27.17 18.73 -44.36
CA SER A 5 26.05 17.83 -44.53
C SER A 5 26.35 16.38 -44.12
N ARG A 6 25.28 15.64 -43.81
CA ARG A 6 25.22 14.19 -43.50
C ARG A 6 25.85 13.32 -44.60
N PRO A 7 26.11 12.03 -44.27
CA PRO A 7 25.40 11.00 -45.03
C PRO A 7 24.62 10.04 -44.12
N ALA A 8 23.56 9.47 -44.70
CA ALA A 8 22.80 8.36 -44.13
C ALA A 8 23.46 7.04 -44.54
N VAL A 9 23.56 6.08 -43.60
CA VAL A 9 23.70 4.66 -43.91
C VAL A 9 22.76 3.89 -42.99
N ASN A 10 21.76 3.24 -43.61
CA ASN A 10 20.96 2.18 -43.01
C ASN A 10 21.83 0.94 -42.81
N GLY A 11 21.65 0.23 -41.70
CA GLY A 11 22.23 -1.10 -41.55
C GLY A 11 22.09 -1.66 -40.15
N ALA A 12 21.08 -2.53 -39.99
CA ALA A 12 21.08 -3.71 -39.13
C ALA A 12 21.26 -3.53 -37.61
N SER A 13 20.16 -3.86 -36.93
CA SER A 13 20.09 -4.54 -35.64
C SER A 13 21.27 -5.48 -35.34
N SER A 14 22.07 -5.13 -34.34
CA SER A 14 22.61 -6.04 -33.31
C SER A 14 23.41 -5.22 -32.32
N ASP A 15 22.96 -5.14 -31.08
CA ASP A 15 23.80 -5.51 -29.93
C ASP A 15 23.01 -5.31 -28.63
N ALA A 16 22.42 -6.41 -28.18
CA ALA A 16 22.40 -6.70 -26.76
C ALA A 16 23.86 -6.81 -26.28
N ALA A 17 24.11 -6.28 -25.09
CA ALA A 17 25.40 -6.20 -24.37
C ALA A 17 26.19 -4.89 -24.55
N ALA A 18 25.77 -3.87 -23.79
CA ALA A 18 26.71 -2.93 -23.18
C ALA A 18 26.25 -2.68 -21.74
N ASP A 19 26.45 -3.67 -20.88
CA ASP A 19 26.65 -3.44 -19.44
C ASP A 19 27.95 -2.65 -19.32
N ASP A 20 27.84 -1.36 -19.08
CA ASP A 20 28.95 -0.45 -18.89
C ASP A 20 28.51 0.50 -17.77
N GLU A 21 29.35 0.72 -16.76
CA GLU A 21 29.12 1.55 -15.58
C GLU A 21 28.90 3.03 -15.97
N ARG A 22 27.81 3.31 -16.68
CA ARG A 22 27.44 4.63 -17.14
C ARG A 22 26.43 5.21 -16.17
N PHE A 23 26.75 6.38 -15.63
CA PHE A 23 25.81 7.14 -14.83
C PHE A 23 24.53 7.39 -15.63
N LEU A 24 23.39 7.08 -15.02
CA LEU A 24 22.08 7.37 -15.60
C LEU A 24 21.96 8.88 -15.84
N THR A 25 21.47 9.23 -17.02
CA THR A 25 21.15 10.61 -17.36
C THR A 25 19.90 11.07 -16.62
N ALA A 26 19.74 12.38 -16.45
CA ALA A 26 18.53 12.95 -15.88
C ALA A 26 17.26 12.55 -16.66
N GLN A 27 17.37 12.40 -17.98
CA GLN A 27 16.24 11.99 -18.81
C GLN A 27 15.81 10.55 -18.53
N GLU A 28 16.77 9.63 -18.35
CA GLU A 28 16.48 8.24 -17.99
C GLU A 28 15.82 8.13 -16.62
N LEU A 29 16.29 8.90 -15.64
CA LEU A 29 15.68 8.95 -14.31
C LEU A 29 14.24 9.50 -14.33
N LEU A 30 13.96 10.49 -15.19
CA LEU A 30 12.64 11.11 -15.29
C LEU A 30 11.66 10.29 -16.15
N ALA A 31 12.17 9.45 -17.07
CA ALA A 31 11.36 8.67 -18.00
C ALA A 31 10.37 7.73 -17.28
N GLY A 32 10.77 7.14 -16.15
CA GLY A 32 9.91 6.24 -15.38
C GLY A 32 8.62 6.90 -14.87
N SER A 33 8.64 8.22 -14.64
CA SER A 33 7.47 8.96 -14.13
C SER A 33 6.39 9.26 -15.18
N LEU A 34 6.66 8.97 -16.46
CA LEU A 34 5.74 9.19 -17.58
C LEU A 34 5.07 7.89 -18.05
N LEU A 35 5.42 6.76 -17.44
CA LEU A 35 4.85 5.46 -17.79
C LEU A 35 3.40 5.33 -17.32
N SER A 36 2.59 4.65 -18.13
CA SER A 36 1.22 4.27 -17.80
C SER A 36 1.15 2.75 -17.68
N TYR A 37 0.41 2.28 -16.68
CA TYR A 37 0.24 0.86 -16.36
C TYR A 37 -1.24 0.51 -16.39
N ASP A 38 -1.58 -0.58 -17.06
CA ASP A 38 -2.92 -1.15 -17.02
C ASP A 38 -2.99 -2.18 -15.88
N ILE A 39 -3.94 -1.98 -14.97
CA ILE A 39 -4.13 -2.80 -13.77
C ILE A 39 -5.46 -3.55 -13.91
N GLU A 40 -5.38 -4.87 -13.93
CA GLU A 40 -6.56 -5.73 -13.89
C GLU A 40 -7.22 -5.69 -12.52
N VAL A 41 -8.54 -5.43 -12.50
CA VAL A 41 -9.33 -5.37 -11.28
C VAL A 41 -10.13 -6.68 -11.14
N PRO A 42 -9.84 -7.52 -10.14
CA PRO A 42 -10.57 -8.75 -9.92
C PRO A 42 -12.04 -8.50 -9.58
N ALA A 43 -12.96 -9.33 -10.06
CA ALA A 43 -14.39 -9.11 -9.81
C ALA A 43 -14.78 -9.16 -8.34
N LYS A 44 -14.10 -10.03 -7.57
CA LYS A 44 -14.24 -10.12 -6.10
C LYS A 44 -13.91 -8.82 -5.38
N VAL A 45 -13.04 -7.97 -5.94
CA VAL A 45 -12.72 -6.66 -5.35
C VAL A 45 -13.86 -5.70 -5.61
N LEU A 46 -14.39 -5.63 -6.83
CA LEU A 46 -15.50 -4.73 -7.18
C LEU A 46 -16.85 -5.16 -6.60
N ARG A 47 -17.05 -6.46 -6.40
CA ARG A 47 -18.29 -7.06 -5.89
C ARG A 47 -17.94 -8.13 -4.84
N PRO A 48 -17.68 -7.75 -3.59
CA PRO A 48 -17.21 -8.67 -2.54
C PRO A 48 -18.19 -9.79 -2.17
N ALA A 49 -19.46 -9.71 -2.59
CA ALA A 49 -20.48 -10.74 -2.39
C ALA A 49 -21.03 -11.34 -3.70
N GLY A 50 -20.41 -11.05 -4.86
CA GLY A 50 -20.87 -11.52 -6.17
C GLY A 50 -20.16 -12.79 -6.65
N GLU A 51 -20.78 -13.51 -7.59
CA GLU A 51 -20.21 -14.71 -8.19
C GLU A 51 -18.97 -14.44 -9.08
N ALA A 52 -18.16 -15.51 -9.21
CA ALA A 52 -16.75 -15.56 -9.54
C ALA A 52 -16.40 -15.30 -11.02
N ALA A 53 -16.46 -14.05 -11.47
CA ALA A 53 -15.61 -13.64 -12.60
C ALA A 53 -14.16 -13.44 -12.12
N GLU A 54 -13.16 -13.92 -12.87
CA GLU A 54 -11.75 -13.74 -12.49
C GLU A 54 -11.31 -12.27 -12.60
N VAL A 55 -11.70 -11.60 -13.68
CA VAL A 55 -11.42 -10.17 -13.94
C VAL A 55 -12.72 -9.46 -14.28
N ALA A 56 -12.98 -8.32 -13.62
CA ALA A 56 -14.17 -7.50 -13.89
C ALA A 56 -13.89 -6.27 -14.77
N GLY A 57 -12.64 -5.86 -14.90
CA GLY A 57 -12.23 -4.75 -15.75
C GLY A 57 -10.77 -4.37 -15.56
N GLN A 58 -10.36 -3.27 -16.19
CA GLN A 58 -9.02 -2.71 -16.09
C GLN A 58 -9.09 -1.22 -15.77
N VAL A 59 -8.07 -0.72 -15.06
CA VAL A 59 -7.86 0.70 -14.82
C VAL A 59 -6.46 1.10 -15.25
N ARG A 60 -6.31 2.31 -15.77
CA ARG A 60 -5.01 2.84 -16.16
C ARG A 60 -4.49 3.79 -15.09
N VAL A 61 -3.27 3.57 -14.64
CA VAL A 61 -2.62 4.35 -13.60
C VAL A 61 -1.23 4.83 -14.04
N ARG A 62 -0.75 5.91 -13.43
CA ARG A 62 0.64 6.38 -13.56
C ARG A 62 1.35 6.38 -12.20
N PRO A 63 2.68 6.21 -12.16
CA PRO A 63 3.47 6.37 -10.94
C PRO A 63 3.27 7.74 -10.29
N LEU A 64 3.24 7.77 -8.96
CA LEU A 64 3.26 9.02 -8.19
C LEU A 64 4.66 9.65 -8.24
N LYS A 65 4.70 10.94 -8.54
CA LYS A 65 5.94 11.73 -8.50
C LYS A 65 6.26 12.14 -7.06
N VAL A 66 7.53 12.33 -6.76
CA VAL A 66 8.00 12.81 -5.44
C VAL A 66 7.32 14.13 -5.05
N ALA A 67 7.21 15.08 -5.98
CA ALA A 67 6.54 16.35 -5.73
C ALA A 67 5.05 16.16 -5.37
N THR A 68 4.36 15.23 -6.05
CA THR A 68 2.96 14.90 -5.78
C THR A 68 2.79 14.30 -4.39
N LEU A 69 3.66 13.37 -3.99
CA LEU A 69 3.63 12.79 -2.64
C LEU A 69 3.79 13.85 -1.55
N ALA A 70 4.69 14.82 -1.74
CA ALA A 70 4.86 15.92 -0.79
C ALA A 70 3.60 16.80 -0.70
N LEU A 71 2.94 17.08 -1.81
CA LEU A 71 1.68 17.82 -1.84
C LEU A 71 0.55 17.05 -1.14
N ILE A 72 0.45 15.74 -1.37
CA ILE A 72 -0.52 14.87 -0.69
C ILE A 72 -0.27 14.88 0.82
N ALA A 73 0.97 14.69 1.27
CA ALA A 73 1.32 14.71 2.69
C ALA A 73 0.95 16.05 3.35
N ARG A 74 1.17 17.16 2.65
CA ARG A 74 0.78 18.49 3.13
C ARG A 74 -0.74 18.67 3.18
N ALA A 75 -1.47 18.21 2.16
CA ALA A 75 -2.92 18.32 2.09
C ALA A 75 -3.62 17.45 3.13
N ALA A 76 -3.06 16.29 3.45
CA ALA A 76 -3.58 15.35 4.43
C ALA A 76 -3.05 15.59 5.86
N ARG A 77 -2.45 16.76 6.14
CA ARG A 77 -1.84 17.06 7.44
C ARG A 77 -2.85 17.00 8.60
N GLU A 78 -4.05 17.52 8.37
CA GLU A 78 -5.12 17.57 9.37
C GLU A 78 -5.97 16.30 9.38
N ASP A 79 -5.97 15.56 8.27
CA ASP A 79 -6.74 14.34 8.10
C ASP A 79 -5.94 13.33 7.26
N SER A 80 -5.34 12.36 7.95
CA SER A 80 -4.55 11.30 7.33
C SER A 80 -5.39 10.35 6.47
N SER A 81 -6.72 10.32 6.65
CA SER A 81 -7.61 9.51 5.82
C SER A 81 -7.69 10.01 4.37
N LEU A 82 -7.26 11.25 4.09
CA LEU A 82 -7.22 11.82 2.75
C LEU A 82 -6.06 11.30 1.90
N VAL A 83 -4.98 10.79 2.50
CA VAL A 83 -3.80 10.29 1.79
C VAL A 83 -4.18 9.27 0.69
N PRO A 84 -4.86 8.14 1.00
CA PRO A 84 -5.21 7.15 -0.02
C PRO A 84 -6.12 7.71 -1.12
N LEU A 85 -7.04 8.61 -0.77
CA LEU A 85 -7.97 9.21 -1.72
C LEU A 85 -7.25 10.11 -2.72
N LEU A 86 -6.32 10.94 -2.23
CA LEU A 86 -5.52 11.83 -3.06
C LEU A 86 -4.51 11.06 -3.91
N MET A 87 -3.95 9.96 -3.39
CA MET A 87 -3.10 9.06 -4.18
C MET A 87 -3.84 8.50 -5.40
N ILE A 88 -5.07 8.00 -5.19
CA ILE A 88 -5.91 7.50 -6.29
C ILE A 88 -6.22 8.64 -7.27
N LYS A 89 -6.62 9.81 -6.76
CA LYS A 89 -6.98 10.97 -7.58
C LYS A 89 -5.83 11.43 -8.50
N GLU A 90 -4.60 11.40 -8.01
CA GLU A 90 -3.42 11.87 -8.75
C GLU A 90 -2.81 10.82 -9.69
N SER A 91 -3.07 9.53 -9.42
CA SER A 91 -2.49 8.40 -10.15
C SER A 91 -3.43 7.80 -11.20
N LEU A 92 -4.75 7.79 -10.97
CA LEU A 92 -5.72 7.18 -11.88
C LEU A 92 -5.94 8.04 -13.13
N LEU A 93 -5.70 7.46 -14.31
CA LEU A 93 -5.90 8.08 -15.61
C LEU A 93 -7.25 7.70 -16.22
N GLU A 94 -7.56 6.41 -16.23
CA GLU A 94 -8.80 5.88 -16.80
C GLU A 94 -9.41 4.84 -15.84
N PRO A 95 -10.70 4.99 -15.46
CA PRO A 95 -11.60 6.10 -15.77
C PRO A 95 -11.22 7.39 -15.00
N PRO A 96 -11.47 8.58 -15.55
CA PRO A 96 -11.29 9.82 -14.80
C PRO A 96 -12.33 9.92 -13.69
N LEU A 97 -11.88 10.03 -12.43
CA LEU A 97 -12.75 10.12 -11.26
C LEU A 97 -12.55 11.43 -10.49
N SER A 98 -13.63 11.96 -9.95
CA SER A 98 -13.59 13.06 -8.98
C SER A 98 -13.24 12.54 -7.58
N LEU A 99 -12.76 13.42 -6.71
CA LEU A 99 -12.47 13.04 -5.32
C LEU A 99 -13.73 12.54 -4.59
N GLU A 100 -14.88 13.14 -4.88
CA GLU A 100 -16.17 12.73 -4.31
C GLU A 100 -16.57 11.31 -4.74
N GLN A 101 -16.36 10.96 -6.01
CA GLN A 101 -16.60 9.60 -6.49
C GLN A 101 -15.68 8.58 -5.81
N ILE A 102 -14.42 8.95 -5.56
CA ILE A 102 -13.47 8.09 -4.84
C ILE A 102 -13.91 7.89 -3.38
N ARG A 103 -14.44 8.92 -2.72
CA ARG A 103 -14.96 8.82 -1.33
C ARG A 103 -16.14 7.86 -1.18
N GLN A 104 -16.88 7.62 -2.25
CA GLN A 104 -18.03 6.71 -2.26
C GLN A 104 -17.64 5.24 -2.50
N MET A 105 -16.36 4.98 -2.82
CA MET A 105 -15.86 3.62 -2.98
C MET A 105 -15.82 2.88 -1.64
N HIS A 106 -16.11 1.59 -1.67
CA HIS A 106 -15.92 0.75 -0.50
C HIS A 106 -14.44 0.56 -0.19
N ALA A 107 -14.11 0.40 1.10
CA ALA A 107 -12.73 0.38 1.59
C ALA A 107 -11.82 -0.64 0.88
N GLY A 108 -12.33 -1.84 0.57
CA GLY A 108 -11.56 -2.88 -0.11
C GLY A 108 -11.08 -2.51 -1.52
N LEU A 109 -11.84 -1.69 -2.27
CA LEU A 109 -11.41 -1.22 -3.59
C LEU A 109 -10.34 -0.13 -3.45
N VAL A 110 -10.52 0.78 -2.49
CA VAL A 110 -9.53 1.81 -2.17
C VAL A 110 -8.19 1.17 -1.79
N ASP A 111 -8.21 0.17 -0.91
CA ASP A 111 -7.03 -0.58 -0.48
C ASP A 111 -6.32 -1.27 -1.66
N PHE A 112 -7.09 -1.96 -2.51
CA PHE A 112 -6.57 -2.59 -3.73
C PHE A 112 -5.89 -1.60 -4.67
N LEU A 113 -6.53 -0.45 -4.94
CA LEU A 113 -5.98 0.57 -5.84
C LEU A 113 -4.72 1.21 -5.26
N VAL A 114 -4.72 1.52 -3.96
CA VAL A 114 -3.53 2.07 -3.27
C VAL A 114 -2.36 1.10 -3.33
N ALA A 115 -2.60 -0.20 -3.12
CA ALA A 115 -1.56 -1.22 -3.24
C ALA A 115 -0.98 -1.27 -4.68
N ALA A 116 -1.85 -1.26 -5.69
CA ALA A 116 -1.41 -1.22 -7.10
C ALA A 116 -0.60 0.04 -7.41
N ILE A 117 -1.05 1.21 -6.93
CA ILE A 117 -0.36 2.50 -7.09
C ILE A 117 1.00 2.48 -6.40
N ASN A 118 1.10 1.93 -5.19
CA ASN A 118 2.35 1.80 -4.47
C ASN A 118 3.35 0.93 -5.24
N ARG A 119 2.88 -0.19 -5.79
CA ARG A 119 3.71 -1.08 -6.62
C ARG A 119 4.28 -0.37 -7.84
N VAL A 120 3.43 0.27 -8.66
CA VAL A 120 3.89 0.97 -9.87
C VAL A 120 4.73 2.21 -9.56
N SER A 121 4.54 2.82 -8.39
CA SER A 121 5.31 3.98 -7.94
C SER A 121 6.63 3.61 -7.27
N GLY A 122 6.94 2.31 -7.12
CA GLY A 122 8.11 1.86 -6.35
C GLY A 122 8.04 2.16 -4.86
N LEU A 123 6.85 2.50 -4.34
CA LEU A 123 6.58 2.74 -2.92
C LEU A 123 6.25 1.46 -2.17
N GLU A 124 6.01 0.37 -2.89
CA GLU A 124 5.98 -1.00 -2.34
C GLU A 124 7.40 -1.41 -1.95
N SER A 125 7.97 -0.68 -1.00
CA SER A 125 9.09 -1.15 -0.20
C SER A 125 8.50 -2.21 0.72
N GLY A 126 8.76 -3.50 0.45
CA GLY A 126 8.25 -4.63 1.24
C GLY A 126 8.73 -4.69 2.69
N GLN A 127 8.88 -3.57 3.40
CA GLN A 127 9.56 -3.48 4.69
C GLN A 127 9.40 -2.19 5.53
N SER A 128 8.61 -1.16 5.18
CA SER A 128 8.53 0.05 6.04
C SER A 128 7.18 0.25 6.75
N ALA A 129 6.05 0.24 6.03
CA ALA A 129 4.73 0.45 6.66
C ALA A 129 4.15 -0.86 7.21
N GLN A 130 4.12 -1.94 6.41
CA GLN A 130 3.69 -3.26 6.88
C GLN A 130 4.65 -3.85 7.91
N ASN A 131 5.96 -3.65 7.84
CA ASN A 131 6.87 -4.12 8.90
C ASN A 131 6.73 -3.33 10.19
N SER A 132 6.36 -2.05 10.19
CA SER A 132 6.17 -1.35 11.46
C SER A 132 5.00 -1.98 12.24
N ALA A 133 3.88 -2.25 11.56
CA ALA A 133 2.73 -2.93 12.15
C ALA A 133 2.99 -4.43 12.38
N ARG A 134 3.66 -5.14 11.45
CA ARG A 134 3.93 -6.58 11.54
C ARG A 134 5.12 -6.93 12.43
N SER A 135 6.16 -6.09 12.52
CA SER A 135 7.26 -6.21 13.49
C SER A 135 6.79 -5.85 14.88
N ALA A 136 5.95 -4.81 15.02
CA ALA A 136 5.26 -4.57 16.28
C ALA A 136 4.43 -5.79 16.66
N ALA A 137 3.53 -6.26 15.77
CA ALA A 137 2.70 -7.44 16.00
C ALA A 137 3.47 -8.77 16.18
N ALA A 138 4.66 -8.93 15.61
CA ALA A 138 5.50 -10.11 15.76
C ALA A 138 6.40 -10.07 17.01
N SER A 139 6.42 -8.95 17.73
CA SER A 139 7.03 -8.88 19.06
C SER A 139 6.06 -9.39 20.12
N VAL A 140 6.58 -10.00 21.18
CA VAL A 140 5.79 -10.44 22.35
C VAL A 140 4.90 -9.30 22.90
N ILE A 141 5.37 -8.05 22.78
CA ILE A 141 4.65 -6.85 23.22
C ILE A 141 3.52 -6.47 22.26
N GLY A 142 3.71 -6.57 20.94
CA GLY A 142 2.63 -6.26 20.01
C GLY A 142 1.58 -7.36 19.91
N GLU A 143 1.94 -8.63 20.11
CA GLU A 143 0.95 -9.70 20.29
C GLU A 143 0.08 -9.44 21.52
N ALA A 144 0.71 -9.01 22.63
CA ALA A 144 0.00 -8.58 23.83
C ALA A 144 -0.95 -7.41 23.53
N HIS A 145 -0.50 -6.39 22.80
CA HIS A 145 -1.32 -5.23 22.47
C HIS A 145 -2.51 -5.59 21.57
N LEU A 146 -2.32 -6.47 20.59
CA LEU A 146 -3.39 -6.97 19.72
C LEU A 146 -4.40 -7.80 20.49
N ARG A 147 -3.93 -8.69 21.39
CA ARG A 147 -4.81 -9.50 22.24
C ARG A 147 -5.68 -8.63 23.13
N LEU A 148 -5.14 -7.55 23.69
CA LEU A 148 -5.91 -6.58 24.48
C LEU A 148 -6.90 -5.79 23.62
N ALA A 149 -6.48 -5.29 22.46
CA ALA A 149 -7.33 -4.58 21.53
C ALA A 149 -8.57 -5.41 21.13
N TRP A 150 -8.37 -6.69 20.81
CA TRP A 150 -9.48 -7.59 20.46
C TRP A 150 -10.36 -7.98 21.65
N HIS A 151 -9.76 -8.26 22.81
CA HIS A 151 -10.53 -8.70 23.97
C HIS A 151 -11.44 -7.58 24.53
N PHE A 152 -10.98 -6.34 24.48
CA PHE A 152 -11.69 -5.19 25.06
C PHE A 152 -12.35 -4.25 24.03
N GLY A 153 -12.18 -4.52 22.73
CA GLY A 153 -12.65 -3.64 21.66
C GLY A 153 -11.93 -2.30 21.61
N TRP A 154 -10.72 -2.22 22.18
CA TRP A 154 -9.90 -1.01 22.20
C TRP A 154 -9.13 -0.84 20.88
N THR A 155 -8.91 0.41 20.49
CA THR A 155 -8.06 0.77 19.36
C THR A 155 -6.57 0.56 19.70
N PRO A 156 -5.69 0.33 18.70
CA PRO A 156 -4.26 0.21 18.94
C PRO A 156 -3.64 1.43 19.65
N ALA A 157 -4.17 2.63 19.41
CA ALA A 157 -3.74 3.85 20.10
C ALA A 157 -4.08 3.83 21.59
N GLN A 158 -5.29 3.39 21.95
CA GLN A 158 -5.70 3.25 23.35
C GLN A 158 -4.87 2.20 24.11
N VAL A 159 -4.48 1.11 23.45
CA VAL A 159 -3.61 0.11 24.07
C VAL A 159 -2.17 0.63 24.23
N ALA A 160 -1.71 1.49 23.32
CA ALA A 160 -0.38 2.11 23.40
C ALA A 160 -0.22 3.10 24.57
N GLU A 161 -1.33 3.59 25.14
CA GLU A 161 -1.32 4.43 26.34
C GLU A 161 -1.09 3.62 27.63
N LEU A 162 -1.16 2.29 27.57
CA LEU A 162 -0.94 1.42 28.72
C LEU A 162 0.55 1.27 29.02
N THR A 163 0.89 1.35 30.30
CA THR A 163 2.23 1.00 30.77
C THR A 163 2.46 -0.52 30.68
N PRO A 164 3.71 -0.98 30.55
CA PRO A 164 4.03 -2.42 30.54
C PRO A 164 3.46 -3.19 31.75
N GLY A 165 3.43 -2.54 32.93
CA GLY A 165 2.84 -3.13 34.14
C GLY A 165 1.32 -3.32 34.04
N GLN A 166 0.62 -2.36 33.45
CA GLN A 166 -0.83 -2.48 33.20
C GLN A 166 -1.14 -3.56 32.16
N VAL A 167 -0.35 -3.65 31.09
CA VAL A 167 -0.46 -4.72 30.08
C VAL A 167 -0.35 -6.10 30.73
N ALA A 168 0.64 -6.30 31.62
CA ALA A 168 0.81 -7.57 32.34
C ALA A 168 -0.39 -7.92 33.23
N ILE A 169 -0.97 -6.94 33.94
CA ILE A 169 -2.15 -7.14 34.79
C ILE A 169 -3.36 -7.59 33.96
N TYR A 170 -3.63 -6.91 32.84
CA TYR A 170 -4.78 -7.24 32.00
C TYR A 170 -4.63 -8.62 31.34
N LEU A 171 -3.43 -8.99 30.87
CA LEU A 171 -3.18 -10.32 30.31
C LEU A 171 -3.38 -11.42 31.36
N ALA A 172 -2.85 -11.24 32.58
CA ALA A 172 -3.05 -12.20 33.67
C ALA A 172 -4.54 -12.36 34.03
N GLY A 173 -5.31 -11.28 33.96
CA GLY A 173 -6.77 -11.30 34.13
C GLY A 173 -7.48 -12.12 33.05
N ILE A 174 -7.12 -11.92 31.77
CA ILE A 174 -7.66 -12.69 30.65
C ILE A 174 -7.36 -14.18 30.82
N ASP A 175 -6.10 -14.54 31.11
CA ASP A 175 -5.70 -15.94 31.23
C ASP A 175 -6.43 -16.63 32.40
N ARG A 176 -6.66 -15.91 33.51
CA ARG A 176 -7.44 -16.40 34.64
C ARG A 176 -8.90 -16.65 34.28
N LEU A 177 -9.55 -15.70 33.59
CA LEU A 177 -10.95 -15.84 33.17
C LEU A 177 -11.12 -17.00 32.18
N GLN A 178 -10.14 -17.19 31.28
CA GLN A 178 -10.14 -18.34 30.36
C GLN A 178 -9.99 -19.66 31.11
N ALA A 179 -9.09 -19.74 32.10
CA ALA A 179 -8.92 -20.92 32.95
C ALA A 179 -10.18 -21.27 33.76
N GLU A 180 -10.96 -20.25 34.16
CA GLU A 180 -12.24 -20.43 34.85
C GLU A 180 -13.39 -20.84 33.91
N GLN A 181 -13.28 -20.57 32.60
CA GLN A 181 -14.28 -20.89 31.57
C GLN A 181 -14.06 -22.24 30.85
N LEU A 182 -12.89 -22.87 30.98
CA LEU A 182 -12.69 -24.24 30.48
C LEU A 182 -13.64 -25.20 31.23
N PRO A 183 -14.52 -25.94 30.52
CA PRO A 183 -15.42 -26.87 31.17
C PRO A 183 -14.60 -27.92 31.94
N ARG A 184 -14.98 -28.17 33.19
CA ARG A 184 -14.54 -29.34 33.97
C ARG A 184 -15.09 -30.61 33.34
N GLN A 185 -14.68 -30.94 32.11
CA GLN A 185 -14.98 -32.23 31.49
C GLN A 185 -13.79 -33.17 31.69
N SER A 186 -14.13 -34.37 32.17
CA SER A 186 -13.28 -35.56 32.33
C SER A 186 -12.20 -35.55 33.44
N ARG A 187 -12.66 -35.60 34.69
CA ARG A 187 -12.08 -36.53 35.68
C ARG A 187 -13.21 -37.23 36.46
N GLN A 188 -13.80 -38.23 35.82
CA GLN A 188 -14.11 -39.58 36.35
C GLN A 188 -15.00 -40.30 35.35
#